data_AF-A0A1Y2FDP5-F1
#
_entry.id   AF-A0A1Y2FDP5-F1
#
_cell.length_a   1.000
_cell.length_b   1.000
_cell.length_c   1.000
_cell.angle_alpha   90.00
_cell.angle_beta   90.00
_cell.angle_gamma   90.00
#
_symmetry.space_group_name_H-M   'P 1'
#
loop_
_entity.id
_entity.type
_entity.pdbx_description
1 polymer ?
#
loop_
_entity_poly.entity_id
_entity_poly.type
_entity_poly.pdbx_seq_one_letter_code
_entity_poly.pdbx_strand_id
1 'polypeptide(L)'
;MGKWMIGCDGCDEWYHGECIRISKTDEALIDRYYCPRCQRNEVGHTTWKKKCRMVGCRKPVEQQQEAEEGVSKGSHQSGKYCSHAHGLAYFQMRLGQALLTKPQVASLVKCSATRADFCRLGDRAPAVEGVAFTAKEQQRLSESQQERQRIDGALSRLTRRQQLVTMMREKATRVNVELKARKEKEQCGLDVRLLMQEEALDALIEDKSADLEEQLRGTTVDDMCTVPVKKCIKHAGWFQIHSDAISLQEQLLKDRLDVLRGEDESIRKSAQRRI
;
A
#
# COMPACT_ATOMS: atom_id res chain seq x y z
N MET A 1 -24.71 26.61 26.44
CA MET A 1 -23.36 26.06 26.25
C MET A 1 -22.85 26.50 24.89
N GLY A 2 -21.62 27.02 24.80
CA GLY A 2 -21.04 27.48 23.53
C GLY A 2 -20.70 26.31 22.60
N LYS A 3 -21.04 26.43 21.31
CA LYS A 3 -20.65 25.46 20.27
C LYS A 3 -19.19 25.68 19.87
N TRP A 4 -18.46 24.61 19.52
CA TRP A 4 -17.07 24.73 19.04
C TRP A 4 -17.03 25.42 17.68
N MET A 5 -16.08 26.34 17.52
CA MET A 5 -15.90 27.15 16.32
C MET A 5 -14.44 27.15 15.87
N ILE A 6 -14.24 27.38 14.58
CA ILE A 6 -12.92 27.48 13.94
C ILE A 6 -12.88 28.71 13.02
N GLY A 7 -11.77 29.44 13.06
CA GLY A 7 -11.52 30.63 12.23
C GLY A 7 -10.91 30.25 10.88
N CYS A 8 -11.34 30.91 9.81
CA CYS A 8 -10.83 30.72 8.46
C CYS A 8 -9.54 31.53 8.22
N ASP A 9 -8.45 30.87 7.80
CA ASP A 9 -7.15 31.48 7.48
C ASP A 9 -7.14 32.35 6.21
N GLY A 10 -8.27 32.41 5.48
CA GLY A 10 -8.39 33.22 4.26
C GLY A 10 -9.30 34.43 4.37
N CYS A 11 -10.24 34.46 5.31
CA CYS A 11 -11.20 35.56 5.45
C CYS A 11 -11.48 35.97 6.89
N ASP A 12 -10.76 35.40 7.87
CA ASP A 12 -10.84 35.70 9.31
C ASP A 12 -12.21 35.52 9.98
N GLU A 13 -13.20 34.98 9.25
CA GLU A 13 -14.53 34.65 9.77
C GLU A 13 -14.54 33.34 10.57
N TRP A 14 -15.46 33.26 11.54
CA TRP A 14 -15.61 32.10 12.45
C TRP A 14 -16.79 31.21 12.07
N TYR A 15 -16.57 29.91 12.09
CA TYR A 15 -17.55 28.91 11.67
C TYR A 15 -17.77 27.87 12.75
N HIS A 16 -19.02 27.49 13.02
CA HIS A 16 -19.30 26.31 13.86
C HIS A 16 -18.81 25.05 13.16
N GLY A 17 -18.01 24.23 13.83
CA GLY A 17 -17.47 22.99 13.24
C GLY A 17 -18.54 22.07 12.65
N GLU A 18 -19.65 21.90 13.35
CA GLU A 18 -20.79 21.09 12.90
C GLU A 18 -21.39 21.60 11.57
N CYS A 19 -21.48 22.92 11.39
CA CYS A 19 -22.03 23.53 10.16
C CYS A 19 -21.15 23.29 8.93
N ILE A 20 -19.86 23.07 9.15
CA ILE A 20 -18.86 22.82 8.09
C ILE A 20 -18.36 21.37 8.09
N ARG A 21 -19.03 20.47 8.84
CA ARG A 21 -18.71 19.04 8.97
C ARG A 21 -17.28 18.75 9.48
N ILE A 22 -16.75 19.63 10.33
CA ILE A 22 -15.49 19.41 11.05
C ILE A 22 -15.81 19.07 12.50
N SER A 23 -15.38 17.88 12.94
CA SER A 23 -15.54 17.46 14.33
C SER A 23 -14.51 18.14 15.21
N LYS A 24 -14.93 18.54 16.43
CA LYS A 24 -14.01 19.02 17.47
C LYS A 24 -12.88 18.02 17.77
N THR A 25 -13.11 16.72 17.60
CA THR A 25 -12.07 15.69 17.80
C THR A 25 -10.90 15.80 16.84
N ASP A 26 -11.09 16.49 15.71
CA ASP A 26 -10.08 16.67 14.67
C ASP A 26 -9.40 18.04 14.75
N GLU A 27 -9.74 18.88 15.73
CA GLU A 27 -9.18 20.21 15.96
C GLU A 27 -7.64 20.20 15.94
N ALA A 28 -7.02 19.25 16.64
CA ALA A 28 -5.57 19.12 16.70
C ALA A 28 -4.91 18.61 15.40
N LEU A 29 -5.70 18.09 14.44
CA LEU A 29 -5.25 17.61 13.14
C LEU A 29 -5.35 18.69 12.06
N ILE A 30 -6.10 19.76 12.29
CA ILE A 30 -6.19 20.85 11.32
C ILE A 30 -4.89 21.62 11.39
N ASP A 31 -4.26 21.79 10.24
CA ASP A 31 -3.05 22.60 10.09
C ASP A 31 -3.43 24.03 9.71
N ARG A 32 -4.19 24.18 8.62
CA ARG A 32 -4.87 25.43 8.23
C ARG A 32 -6.29 25.13 7.80
N TYR A 33 -7.23 25.98 8.16
CA TYR A 33 -8.62 25.87 7.78
C TYR A 33 -9.03 27.00 6.82
N TYR A 34 -9.55 26.61 5.66
CA TYR A 34 -10.17 27.54 4.71
C TYR A 34 -11.65 27.18 4.56
N CYS A 35 -12.54 28.17 4.73
CA CYS A 35 -13.97 27.94 4.62
C CYS A 35 -14.39 27.57 3.19
N PRO A 36 -15.58 26.99 2.97
CA PRO A 36 -16.05 26.60 1.64
C PRO A 36 -16.07 27.74 0.62
N ARG A 37 -16.22 28.99 1.08
CA ARG A 37 -16.18 30.18 0.22
C ARG A 37 -14.75 30.48 -0.25
N CYS A 38 -13.78 30.49 0.67
CA CYS A 38 -12.36 30.68 0.36
C CYS A 38 -11.83 29.58 -0.54
N GLN A 39 -12.22 28.32 -0.33
CA GLN A 39 -11.82 27.21 -1.20
C GLN A 39 -12.38 27.36 -2.62
N ARG A 40 -13.66 27.76 -2.77
CA ARG A 40 -14.29 27.97 -4.08
C ARG A 40 -13.69 29.14 -4.85
N ASN A 41 -13.23 30.17 -4.13
CA ASN A 41 -12.62 31.36 -4.70
C ASN A 41 -11.09 31.23 -4.83
N GLU A 42 -10.53 30.03 -4.66
CA GLU A 42 -9.10 29.74 -4.80
C GLU A 42 -8.18 30.57 -3.87
N VAL A 43 -8.72 31.06 -2.74
CA VAL A 43 -7.94 31.80 -1.72
C VAL A 43 -6.97 30.87 -0.98
N GLY A 44 -7.37 29.61 -0.80
CA GLY A 44 -6.55 28.58 -0.15
C GLY A 44 -7.35 27.30 0.10
N HIS A 45 -6.67 26.26 0.58
CA HIS A 45 -7.26 24.94 0.85
C HIS A 45 -6.95 24.49 2.27
N THR A 46 -7.90 23.79 2.91
CA THR A 46 -7.71 23.26 4.26
C THR A 46 -6.62 22.18 4.24
N THR A 47 -5.57 22.36 5.06
CA THR A 47 -4.47 21.40 5.21
C THR A 47 -4.59 20.65 6.54
N TRP A 48 -4.07 19.42 6.57
CA TRP A 48 -4.18 18.53 7.72
C TRP A 48 -2.82 17.98 8.13
N LYS A 49 -2.57 17.92 9.44
CA LYS A 49 -1.41 17.27 10.05
C LYS A 49 -1.52 15.75 9.90
N LYS A 50 -0.39 15.06 9.78
CA LYS A 50 -0.34 13.59 9.77
C LYS A 50 -0.90 13.06 11.09
N LYS A 51 -1.87 12.14 11.01
CA LYS A 51 -2.52 11.51 12.18
C LYS A 51 -1.69 10.35 12.72
N CYS A 52 -1.72 10.15 14.03
CA CYS A 52 -1.15 8.97 14.69
C CYS A 52 -1.74 7.66 14.12
N ARG A 53 -0.87 6.69 13.82
CA ARG A 53 -1.28 5.38 13.28
C ARG A 53 -1.94 4.44 14.31
N MET A 54 -1.90 4.78 15.60
CA MET A 54 -2.54 3.97 16.64
C MET A 54 -4.07 3.98 16.45
N VAL A 55 -4.68 2.79 16.47
CA VAL A 55 -6.13 2.64 16.28
C VAL A 55 -6.88 3.43 17.36
N GLY A 56 -7.84 4.25 16.94
CA GLY A 56 -8.62 5.12 17.83
C GLY A 56 -7.94 6.45 18.21
N CYS A 57 -6.65 6.64 17.94
CA CYS A 57 -5.98 7.91 18.23
C CYS A 57 -6.23 8.94 17.12
N ARG A 58 -6.66 10.16 17.48
CA ARG A 58 -6.80 11.31 16.56
C ARG A 58 -5.79 12.43 16.80
N LYS A 59 -4.72 12.17 17.55
CA LYS A 59 -3.68 13.17 17.76
C LYS A 59 -2.76 13.26 16.53
N PRO A 60 -2.21 14.44 16.24
CA PRO A 60 -1.18 14.59 15.22
C PRO A 60 0.07 13.79 15.63
N VAL A 61 0.86 13.38 14.64
CA VAL A 61 2.20 12.83 14.84
C VAL A 61 3.06 13.87 15.56
N GLU A 62 3.92 13.41 16.47
CA GLU A 62 4.91 14.23 17.16
C GLU A 62 5.83 14.88 16.11
N GLN A 63 5.65 16.18 15.88
CA GLN A 63 6.62 16.99 15.14
C GLN A 63 7.76 17.24 16.12
N GLN A 64 8.96 16.75 15.81
CA GLN A 64 10.16 17.17 16.54
C GLN A 64 10.19 18.70 16.47
N GLN A 65 9.98 19.35 17.61
CA GLN A 65 10.18 20.78 17.74
C GLN A 65 11.65 21.05 17.42
N GLU A 66 11.85 21.93 16.44
CA GLU A 66 13.08 22.68 16.12
C GLU A 66 14.39 22.01 16.55
N ALA A 67 15.03 21.34 15.59
CA ALA A 67 16.45 21.07 15.70
C ALA A 67 17.18 22.40 15.92
N GLU A 68 17.91 22.49 17.03
CA GLU A 68 18.95 23.49 17.24
C GLU A 68 19.79 23.66 15.96
N GLU A 69 20.13 24.91 15.67
CA GLU A 69 20.88 25.32 14.48
C GLU A 69 22.11 24.42 14.26
N GLY A 70 22.14 23.66 13.16
CA GLY A 70 23.39 23.06 12.70
C GLY A 70 23.38 21.65 12.11
N VAL A 71 22.23 21.01 11.86
CA VAL A 71 22.22 19.67 11.23
C VAL A 71 21.56 19.70 9.84
N SER A 72 22.36 19.27 8.86
CA SER A 72 22.11 19.27 7.42
C SER A 72 20.76 18.64 7.02
N LYS A 73 20.06 19.31 6.11
CA LYS A 73 18.81 18.89 5.46
C LYS A 73 18.98 17.56 4.70
N GLY A 74 18.76 16.44 5.39
CA GLY A 74 18.64 15.11 4.80
C GLY A 74 17.29 14.49 5.19
N SER A 75 16.37 14.37 4.23
CA SER A 75 15.16 13.53 4.24
C SER A 75 14.39 13.45 5.58
N HIS A 76 13.41 14.34 5.79
CA HIS A 76 12.47 14.31 6.92
C HIS A 76 11.70 12.98 6.99
N GLN A 77 12.18 12.01 7.77
CA GLN A 77 11.36 10.89 8.22
C GLN A 77 10.45 11.37 9.34
N SER A 78 9.30 11.95 8.97
CA SER A 78 8.25 12.30 9.93
C SER A 78 7.85 11.07 10.74
N GLY A 79 7.66 11.23 12.05
CA GLY A 79 7.18 10.16 12.93
C GLY A 79 5.86 9.51 12.44
N LYS A 80 5.50 8.37 13.03
CA LYS A 80 4.24 7.65 12.71
C LYS A 80 3.20 7.72 13.83
N TYR A 81 3.62 8.18 15.00
CA TYR A 81 2.84 8.16 16.22
C TYR A 81 2.92 9.51 16.93
N CYS A 82 1.93 9.83 17.75
CA CYS A 82 1.94 11.06 18.56
C CYS A 82 2.82 10.96 19.80
N SER A 83 3.31 9.76 20.13
CA SER A 83 4.23 9.50 21.24
C SER A 83 4.89 8.14 21.09
N HIS A 84 6.01 7.94 21.79
CA HIS A 84 6.68 6.64 21.89
C HIS A 84 5.75 5.55 22.44
N ALA A 85 4.94 5.87 23.47
CA ALA A 85 3.99 4.92 24.08
C ALA A 85 2.96 4.40 23.07
N HIS A 86 2.43 5.25 22.19
CA HIS A 86 1.50 4.82 21.13
C HIS A 86 2.20 3.96 20.06
N GLY A 87 3.47 4.23 19.77
CA GLY A 87 4.28 3.36 18.92
C GLY A 87 4.42 1.96 19.52
N LEU A 88 4.76 1.87 20.80
CA LEU A 88 4.91 0.60 21.51
C LEU A 88 3.59 -0.19 21.56
N ALA A 89 2.49 0.47 21.92
CA ALA A 89 1.16 -0.16 21.96
C ALA A 89 0.74 -0.72 20.59
N TYR A 90 1.00 0.03 19.51
CA TYR A 90 0.72 -0.43 18.15
C TYR A 90 1.52 -1.70 17.80
N PHE A 91 2.82 -1.73 18.13
CA PHE A 91 3.65 -2.90 17.85
C PHE A 91 3.30 -4.10 18.74
N GLN A 92 2.93 -3.88 20.00
CA GLN A 92 2.44 -4.95 20.88
C GLN A 92 1.15 -5.59 20.33
N MET A 93 0.20 -4.77 19.85
CA MET A 93 -1.00 -5.26 19.17
C MET A 93 -0.64 -6.09 17.94
N ARG A 94 0.29 -5.61 17.10
CA ARG A 94 0.78 -6.35 15.92
C ARG A 94 1.42 -7.69 16.29
N LEU A 95 2.25 -7.72 17.33
CA LEU A 95 2.87 -8.95 17.81
C LEU A 95 1.83 -9.94 18.38
N GLY A 96 0.73 -9.44 18.97
CA GLY A 96 -0.38 -10.29 19.39
C GLY A 96 -1.14 -10.96 18.24
N GLN A 97 -1.03 -10.43 17.02
CA GLN A 97 -1.63 -10.98 15.80
C GLN A 97 -0.63 -11.81 14.97
N ALA A 98 0.63 -11.92 15.39
CA ALA A 98 1.64 -12.62 14.64
C ALA A 98 1.46 -14.15 14.75
N LEU A 99 1.86 -14.87 13.70
CA LEU A 99 1.90 -16.34 13.71
C LEU A 99 2.92 -16.88 14.73
N LEU A 100 3.96 -16.10 15.02
CA LEU A 100 5.02 -16.47 15.96
C LEU A 100 4.71 -15.95 17.36
N THR A 101 4.94 -16.79 18.36
CA THR A 101 4.82 -16.40 19.78
C THR A 101 5.87 -15.36 20.16
N LYS A 102 5.59 -14.58 21.22
CA LYS A 102 6.54 -13.56 21.73
C LYS A 102 7.95 -14.12 21.99
N PRO A 103 8.15 -15.31 22.59
CA PRO A 103 9.48 -15.88 22.77
C PRO A 103 10.19 -16.23 21.46
N GLN A 104 9.47 -16.75 20.46
CA GLN A 104 10.03 -17.06 19.14
C GLN A 104 10.50 -15.78 18.43
N VAL A 105 9.68 -14.73 18.44
CA VAL A 105 10.07 -13.43 17.89
C VAL A 105 11.28 -12.86 18.63
N ALA A 106 11.31 -12.95 19.96
CA ALA A 106 12.46 -12.50 20.75
C ALA A 106 13.75 -13.25 20.40
N SER A 107 13.66 -14.57 20.16
CA SER A 107 14.81 -15.36 19.70
C SER A 107 15.30 -14.90 18.34
N LEU A 108 14.40 -14.67 17.38
CA LEU A 108 14.76 -14.19 16.04
C LEU A 108 15.44 -12.83 16.08
N VAL A 109 14.95 -11.92 16.93
CA VAL A 109 15.56 -10.60 17.14
C VAL A 109 16.96 -10.75 17.73
N LYS A 110 17.14 -11.63 18.73
CA LYS A 110 18.46 -11.88 19.34
C LYS A 110 19.47 -12.50 18.37
N CYS A 111 19.01 -13.33 17.44
CA CYS A 111 19.85 -13.95 16.41
C CYS A 111 20.17 -13.01 15.23
N SER A 112 19.63 -11.78 15.21
CA SER A 112 19.84 -10.80 14.14
C SER A 112 20.64 -9.62 14.67
N ALA A 113 21.86 -9.45 14.17
CA ALA A 113 22.74 -8.36 14.61
C ALA A 113 22.22 -6.97 14.19
N THR A 114 21.60 -6.88 13.02
CA THR A 114 21.05 -5.63 12.48
C THR A 114 19.58 -5.78 12.07
N ARG A 115 18.88 -4.65 11.91
CA ARG A 115 17.55 -4.62 11.29
C ARG A 115 17.55 -5.26 9.90
N ALA A 116 18.59 -5.00 9.10
CA ALA A 116 18.71 -5.56 7.76
C ALA A 116 18.81 -7.10 7.82
N ASP A 117 19.55 -7.64 8.79
CA ASP A 117 19.63 -9.10 8.99
C ASP A 117 18.28 -9.68 9.42
N PHE A 118 17.59 -9.02 10.35
CA PHE A 118 16.26 -9.44 10.78
C PHE A 118 15.26 -9.47 9.62
N CYS A 119 15.31 -8.46 8.73
CA CYS A 119 14.46 -8.40 7.54
C CYS A 119 14.79 -9.47 6.49
N ARG A 120 16.00 -10.04 6.52
CA ARG A 120 16.42 -11.16 5.65
C ARG A 120 16.18 -12.53 6.27
N LEU A 121 15.66 -12.61 7.50
CA LEU A 121 15.30 -13.88 8.11
C LEU A 121 14.23 -14.57 7.26
N GLY A 122 14.52 -15.79 6.83
CA GLY A 122 13.65 -16.56 5.92
C GLY A 122 14.05 -16.46 4.44
N ASP A 123 14.92 -15.53 4.05
CA ASP A 123 15.46 -15.47 2.66
C ASP A 123 16.29 -16.71 2.34
N ARG A 124 16.95 -17.26 3.35
CA ARG A 124 17.69 -18.53 3.29
C ARG A 124 17.29 -19.38 4.48
N ALA A 125 16.93 -20.64 4.22
CA ALA A 125 16.75 -21.62 5.27
C ALA A 125 18.09 -21.81 6.01
N PRO A 126 18.10 -21.92 7.35
CA PRO A 126 19.33 -22.14 8.10
C PRO A 126 20.01 -23.42 7.61
N ALA A 127 21.29 -23.30 7.25
CA ALA A 127 22.10 -24.46 6.93
C ALA A 127 22.38 -25.23 8.22
N VAL A 128 22.00 -26.50 8.28
CA VAL A 128 22.49 -27.39 9.34
C VAL A 128 23.91 -27.79 8.94
N GLU A 129 24.90 -27.38 9.73
CA GLU A 129 26.30 -27.74 9.51
C GLU A 129 26.45 -29.27 9.45
N GLY A 130 27.22 -29.76 8.47
CA GLY A 130 27.44 -31.20 8.25
C GLY A 130 26.51 -31.90 7.26
N VAL A 131 25.46 -31.24 6.74
CA VAL A 131 24.60 -31.84 5.71
C VAL A 131 25.25 -31.76 4.33
N ALA A 132 25.77 -32.89 3.84
CA ALA A 132 26.21 -33.03 2.46
C ALA A 132 25.02 -33.29 1.53
N PHE A 133 24.87 -32.44 0.50
CA PHE A 133 23.92 -32.64 -0.59
C PHE A 133 24.62 -33.33 -1.76
N THR A 134 23.93 -34.27 -2.42
CA THR A 134 24.37 -34.82 -3.70
C THR A 134 24.32 -33.75 -4.78
N ALA A 135 25.09 -33.91 -5.87
CA ALA A 135 25.06 -32.99 -7.01
C ALA A 135 23.64 -32.79 -7.56
N LYS A 136 22.83 -33.86 -7.61
CA LYS A 136 21.43 -33.81 -8.06
C LYS A 136 20.55 -32.99 -7.11
N GLU A 137 20.73 -33.10 -5.80
CA GLU A 137 19.99 -32.30 -4.81
C GLU A 137 20.41 -30.84 -4.86
N GLN A 138 21.70 -30.54 -5.00
CA GLN A 138 22.20 -29.16 -5.17
C GLN A 138 21.61 -28.51 -6.42
N GLN A 139 21.60 -29.24 -7.54
CA GLN A 139 21.01 -28.77 -8.78
C GLN A 139 19.51 -28.46 -8.59
N ARG A 140 18.74 -29.39 -8.02
CA ARG A 140 17.29 -29.18 -7.77
C ARG A 140 17.01 -27.99 -6.85
N LEU A 141 17.79 -27.83 -5.78
CA LEU A 141 17.65 -26.69 -4.86
C LEU A 141 17.96 -25.36 -5.56
N SER A 142 18.97 -25.34 -6.44
CA SER A 142 19.31 -24.17 -7.26
C SER A 142 18.20 -23.82 -8.26
N GLU A 143 17.66 -24.81 -8.97
CA GLU A 143 16.53 -24.65 -9.90
C GLU A 143 15.29 -24.12 -9.16
N SER A 144 14.94 -24.72 -8.03
CA SER A 144 13.84 -24.28 -7.15
C SER A 144 14.05 -22.84 -6.66
N GLN A 145 15.28 -22.46 -6.27
CA GLN A 145 15.60 -21.10 -5.87
C GLN A 145 15.39 -20.09 -7.00
N GLN A 146 15.84 -20.41 -8.22
CA GLN A 146 15.64 -19.55 -9.38
C GLN A 146 14.15 -19.41 -9.73
N GLU A 147 13.38 -20.50 -9.64
CA GLU A 147 11.94 -20.46 -9.89
C GLU A 147 11.21 -19.59 -8.85
N ARG A 148 11.54 -19.73 -7.56
CA ARG A 148 11.00 -18.87 -6.50
C ARG A 148 11.27 -17.39 -6.77
N GLN A 149 12.49 -17.03 -7.16
CA GLN A 149 12.83 -15.64 -7.51
C GLN A 149 12.01 -15.11 -8.70
N ARG A 150 11.77 -15.93 -9.73
CA ARG A 150 10.92 -15.55 -10.86
C ARG A 150 9.47 -15.32 -10.42
N ILE A 151 8.94 -16.21 -9.57
CA ILE A 151 7.59 -16.08 -9.03
C ILE A 151 7.45 -14.83 -8.17
N ASP A 152 8.42 -14.53 -7.30
CA ASP A 152 8.41 -13.31 -6.48
C ASP A 152 8.38 -12.03 -7.34
N GLY A 153 9.13 -12.04 -8.45
CA GLY A 153 9.07 -10.98 -9.45
C GLY A 153 7.68 -10.86 -10.11
N ALA A 154 7.05 -11.99 -10.44
CA ALA A 154 5.70 -12.01 -11.01
C ALA A 154 4.63 -11.52 -10.02
N LEU A 155 4.68 -11.94 -8.75
CA LEU A 155 3.79 -11.47 -7.69
C LEU A 155 3.91 -9.95 -7.48
N SER A 156 5.12 -9.41 -7.60
CA SER A 156 5.36 -7.96 -7.54
C SER A 156 4.64 -7.22 -8.68
N ARG A 157 4.68 -7.77 -9.91
CA ARG A 157 3.97 -7.20 -11.07
C ARG A 157 2.45 -7.29 -10.91
N LEU A 158 1.92 -8.43 -10.45
CA LEU A 158 0.48 -8.58 -10.17
C LEU A 158 -0.02 -7.60 -9.12
N THR A 159 0.77 -7.36 -8.06
CA THR A 159 0.45 -6.34 -7.06
C THR A 159 0.30 -4.96 -7.69
N ARG A 160 1.20 -4.62 -8.62
CA ARG A 160 1.17 -3.34 -9.33
C ARG A 160 -0.01 -3.24 -10.29
N ARG A 161 -0.34 -4.31 -11.01
CA ARG A 161 -1.56 -4.39 -11.85
C ARG A 161 -2.83 -4.22 -11.01
N GLN A 162 -2.91 -4.81 -9.82
CA GLN A 162 -4.06 -4.65 -8.94
C GLN A 162 -4.24 -3.20 -8.50
N GLN A 163 -3.14 -2.50 -8.18
CA GLN A 163 -3.16 -1.07 -7.86
C GLN A 163 -3.65 -0.24 -9.05
N LEU A 164 -3.19 -0.56 -10.26
CA LEU A 164 -3.64 0.11 -11.49
C LEU A 164 -5.16 -0.04 -11.72
N VAL A 165 -5.67 -1.28 -11.68
CA VAL A 165 -7.11 -1.58 -11.86
C VAL A 165 -7.96 -0.87 -10.80
N THR A 166 -7.46 -0.80 -9.56
CA THR A 166 -8.14 -0.10 -8.46
C THR A 166 -8.18 1.40 -8.70
N MET A 167 -7.05 2.03 -9.05
CA MET A 167 -6.98 3.45 -9.36
C MET A 167 -7.89 3.82 -10.54
N MET A 168 -7.91 3.01 -11.61
CA MET A 168 -8.79 3.23 -12.75
C MET A 168 -10.28 3.13 -12.37
N ARG A 169 -10.64 2.21 -11.45
CA ARG A 169 -12.00 2.13 -10.90
C ARG A 169 -12.35 3.39 -10.12
N GLU A 170 -11.43 3.90 -9.31
CA GLU A 170 -11.63 5.12 -8.53
C GLU A 170 -11.82 6.33 -9.45
N LYS A 171 -11.02 6.45 -10.52
CA LYS A 171 -11.18 7.47 -11.57
C LYS A 171 -12.56 7.40 -12.24
N ALA A 172 -12.97 6.20 -12.68
CA ALA A 172 -14.30 5.97 -13.26
C ALA A 172 -15.44 6.34 -12.28
N THR A 173 -15.27 6.01 -11.01
CA THR A 173 -16.24 6.31 -9.94
C THR A 173 -16.37 7.82 -9.74
N ARG A 174 -15.24 8.55 -9.70
CA ARG A 174 -15.23 10.02 -9.56
C ARG A 174 -16.02 10.69 -10.70
N VAL A 175 -15.78 10.28 -11.93
CA VAL A 175 -16.54 10.80 -13.10
C VAL A 175 -18.03 10.48 -12.97
N ASN A 176 -18.40 9.26 -12.59
CA ASN A 176 -19.81 8.90 -12.44
C ASN A 176 -20.52 9.67 -11.30
N VAL A 177 -19.81 10.02 -10.23
CA VAL A 177 -20.33 10.91 -9.18
C VAL A 177 -20.65 12.30 -9.75
N GLU A 178 -19.76 12.87 -10.56
CA GLU A 178 -19.98 14.17 -11.21
C GLU A 178 -21.13 14.14 -12.22
N LEU A 179 -21.21 13.10 -13.05
CA LEU A 179 -22.31 12.89 -14.01
C LEU A 179 -23.65 12.78 -13.29
N LYS A 180 -23.69 12.01 -12.19
CA LYS A 180 -24.89 11.86 -11.37
C LYS A 180 -25.33 13.19 -10.75
N ALA A 181 -24.40 14.03 -10.31
CA ALA A 181 -24.71 15.38 -9.80
C ALA A 181 -25.35 16.26 -10.89
N ARG A 182 -24.97 16.08 -12.16
CA ARG A 182 -25.55 16.75 -13.33
C ARG A 182 -26.81 16.06 -13.88
N LYS A 183 -27.27 14.97 -13.26
CA LYS A 183 -28.39 14.12 -13.73
C LYS A 183 -28.15 13.46 -15.09
N GLU A 184 -26.89 13.23 -15.44
CA GLU A 184 -26.49 12.53 -16.65
C GLU A 184 -26.38 11.01 -16.40
N LYS A 185 -26.30 10.24 -17.48
CA LYS A 185 -26.18 8.77 -17.39
C LYS A 185 -24.76 8.37 -17.03
N GLU A 186 -24.62 7.47 -16.05
CA GLU A 186 -23.34 6.88 -15.67
C GLU A 186 -22.69 6.17 -16.87
N GLN A 187 -21.38 6.35 -16.99
CA GLN A 187 -20.52 5.79 -18.03
C GLN A 187 -19.83 4.52 -17.52
N CYS A 188 -19.40 3.68 -18.47
CA CYS A 188 -18.65 2.46 -18.20
C CYS A 188 -17.34 2.71 -17.46
N GLY A 189 -16.58 3.72 -17.90
CA GLY A 189 -15.32 4.14 -17.28
C GLY A 189 -14.17 3.13 -17.38
N LEU A 190 -14.24 2.12 -18.26
CA LEU A 190 -13.08 1.27 -18.53
C LEU A 190 -11.96 2.14 -19.11
N ASP A 191 -10.79 2.09 -18.49
CA ASP A 191 -9.57 2.69 -19.04
C ASP A 191 -8.95 1.75 -20.09
N VAL A 192 -8.69 2.27 -21.29
CA VAL A 192 -8.25 1.45 -22.42
C VAL A 192 -6.86 0.82 -22.23
N ARG A 193 -6.06 1.29 -21.25
CA ARG A 193 -4.79 0.64 -20.89
C ARG A 193 -4.99 -0.78 -20.38
N LEU A 194 -6.15 -1.10 -19.81
CA LEU A 194 -6.47 -2.47 -19.40
C LEU A 194 -6.72 -3.42 -20.58
N LEU A 195 -6.80 -2.89 -21.81
CA LEU A 195 -6.90 -3.68 -23.04
C LEU A 195 -5.53 -3.91 -23.70
N MET A 196 -4.46 -3.36 -23.14
CA MET A 196 -3.10 -3.58 -23.63
C MET A 196 -2.65 -5.03 -23.37
N GLN A 197 -1.65 -5.46 -24.14
CA GLN A 197 -0.93 -6.69 -23.84
C GLN A 197 -0.25 -6.59 -22.47
N GLU A 198 -0.20 -7.71 -21.77
CA GLU A 198 0.30 -7.82 -20.40
C GLU A 198 1.74 -7.34 -20.24
N GLU A 199 2.61 -7.63 -21.21
CA GLU A 199 4.01 -7.22 -21.21
C GLU A 199 4.17 -5.71 -21.37
N ALA A 200 3.34 -5.11 -22.23
CA ALA A 200 3.33 -3.67 -22.44
C ALA A 200 2.76 -2.93 -21.22
N LEU A 201 1.74 -3.51 -20.59
CA LEU A 201 1.17 -2.99 -19.35
C LEU A 201 2.17 -3.06 -18.19
N ASP A 202 2.90 -4.16 -18.07
CA ASP A 202 3.95 -4.34 -17.05
C ASP A 202 5.08 -3.34 -17.22
N ALA A 203 5.57 -3.15 -18.46
CA ALA A 203 6.60 -2.16 -18.76
C ALA A 203 6.15 -0.74 -18.41
N LEU A 204 4.86 -0.43 -18.64
CA LEU A 204 4.30 0.88 -18.31
C LEU A 204 4.27 1.14 -16.80
N ILE A 205 4.12 0.11 -15.97
CA ILE A 205 3.95 0.22 -14.51
C ILE A 205 5.18 -0.21 -13.70
N GLU A 206 6.31 -0.48 -14.35
CA GLU A 206 7.50 -1.10 -13.74
C GLU A 206 8.20 -0.20 -12.70
N ASP A 207 8.13 1.13 -12.84
CA ASP A 207 8.78 2.05 -11.91
C ASP A 207 8.16 1.97 -10.50
N LYS A 208 8.95 1.45 -9.56
CA LYS A 208 8.60 1.27 -8.14
C LYS A 208 8.73 2.54 -7.32
N SER A 209 9.31 3.61 -7.89
CA SER A 209 9.64 4.84 -7.17
C SER A 209 8.59 5.96 -7.35
N ALA A 210 7.74 5.84 -8.37
CA ALA A 210 6.75 6.85 -8.72
C ALA A 210 5.32 6.47 -8.26
N ASP A 211 4.56 7.51 -7.93
CA ASP A 211 3.11 7.42 -7.79
C ASP A 211 2.49 7.01 -9.15
N LEU A 212 1.54 6.06 -9.15
CA LEU A 212 0.96 5.54 -10.39
C LEU A 212 0.23 6.62 -11.19
N GLU A 213 -0.47 7.55 -10.51
CA GLU A 213 -1.18 8.62 -11.21
C GLU A 213 -0.18 9.58 -11.87
N GLU A 214 0.92 9.88 -11.19
CA GLU A 214 1.99 10.71 -11.75
C GLU A 214 2.69 10.03 -12.93
N GLN A 215 3.03 8.75 -12.79
CA GLN A 215 3.68 7.94 -13.84
C GLN A 215 2.83 7.85 -15.11
N LEU A 216 1.50 7.92 -14.97
CA LEU A 216 0.54 7.79 -16.04
C LEU A 216 0.03 9.14 -16.59
N ARG A 217 0.36 10.25 -15.93
CA ARG A 217 -0.01 11.60 -16.34
C ARG A 217 0.62 11.93 -17.70
N GLY A 218 -0.20 12.35 -18.67
CA GLY A 218 0.29 12.75 -20.00
C GLY A 218 0.69 11.59 -20.94
N THR A 219 0.41 10.34 -20.55
CA THR A 219 0.51 9.20 -21.48
C THR A 219 -0.54 9.33 -22.60
N THR A 220 -0.23 8.87 -23.81
CA THR A 220 -1.02 9.06 -25.04
C THR A 220 -2.41 8.41 -25.03
N VAL A 221 -2.77 7.71 -23.95
CA VAL A 221 -3.96 6.85 -23.88
C VAL A 221 -4.74 7.04 -22.57
N ASP A 222 -5.03 8.28 -22.20
CA ASP A 222 -5.88 8.59 -21.02
C ASP A 222 -7.39 8.57 -21.35
N ASP A 223 -7.81 7.65 -22.23
CA ASP A 223 -9.20 7.54 -22.68
C ASP A 223 -9.98 6.51 -21.86
N MET A 224 -11.12 6.95 -21.32
CA MET A 224 -12.08 6.07 -20.66
C MET A 224 -13.27 5.78 -21.56
N CYS A 225 -13.82 4.57 -21.46
CA CYS A 225 -15.05 4.19 -22.14
C CYS A 225 -16.23 5.03 -21.62
N THR A 226 -16.76 5.91 -22.47
CA THR A 226 -17.88 6.81 -22.16
C THR A 226 -19.25 6.20 -22.46
N VAL A 227 -19.32 4.95 -22.96
CA VAL A 227 -20.59 4.28 -23.23
C VAL A 227 -21.38 4.16 -21.91
N PRO A 228 -22.68 4.51 -21.89
CA PRO A 228 -23.48 4.36 -20.69
C PRO A 228 -23.39 2.94 -20.12
N VAL A 229 -23.20 2.80 -18.81
CA VAL A 229 -22.92 1.50 -18.17
C VAL A 229 -23.94 0.42 -18.54
N LYS A 230 -25.23 0.78 -18.60
CA LYS A 230 -26.34 -0.12 -18.97
C LYS A 230 -26.35 -0.54 -20.44
N LYS A 231 -25.60 0.14 -21.30
CA LYS A 231 -25.47 -0.14 -22.74
C LYS A 231 -24.10 -0.71 -23.11
N CYS A 232 -23.14 -0.70 -22.20
CA CYS A 232 -21.78 -1.16 -22.45
C CYS A 232 -21.67 -2.67 -22.16
N ILE A 233 -22.00 -3.49 -23.17
CA ILE A 233 -21.94 -4.96 -23.04
C ILE A 233 -20.49 -5.45 -23.00
N LYS A 234 -19.61 -4.86 -23.82
CA LYS A 234 -18.22 -5.31 -24.00
C LYS A 234 -17.36 -5.25 -22.73
N HIS A 235 -17.64 -4.30 -21.86
CA HIS A 235 -16.87 -4.07 -20.63
C HIS A 235 -17.75 -4.26 -19.38
N ALA A 236 -18.84 -5.03 -19.51
CA ALA A 236 -19.71 -5.32 -18.39
C ALA A 236 -18.91 -6.00 -17.28
N GLY A 237 -18.87 -5.39 -16.09
CA GLY A 237 -18.15 -5.93 -14.95
C GLY A 237 -16.63 -5.93 -15.08
N TRP A 238 -16.05 -5.13 -15.99
CA TRP A 238 -14.61 -5.11 -16.29
C TRP A 238 -13.73 -5.11 -15.03
N PHE A 239 -14.06 -4.29 -14.03
CA PHE A 239 -13.29 -4.20 -12.80
C PHE A 239 -13.19 -5.55 -12.10
N GLN A 240 -14.33 -6.23 -11.94
CA GLN A 240 -14.38 -7.51 -11.24
C GLN A 240 -13.62 -8.57 -12.03
N ILE A 241 -13.81 -8.60 -13.36
CA ILE A 241 -13.11 -9.54 -14.26
C ILE A 241 -11.58 -9.39 -14.13
N HIS A 242 -11.05 -8.16 -14.22
CA HIS A 242 -9.61 -7.94 -14.09
C HIS A 242 -9.10 -8.23 -12.68
N SER A 243 -9.83 -7.81 -11.64
CA SER A 243 -9.43 -8.06 -10.25
C SER A 243 -9.42 -9.55 -9.92
N ASP A 244 -10.40 -10.31 -10.40
CA ASP A 244 -10.48 -11.76 -10.18
C ASP A 244 -9.42 -12.51 -10.98
N ALA A 245 -9.15 -12.09 -12.22
CA ALA A 245 -8.07 -12.68 -13.01
C ALA A 245 -6.70 -12.50 -12.33
N ILE A 246 -6.41 -11.30 -11.83
CA ILE A 246 -5.19 -11.02 -11.06
C ILE A 246 -5.13 -11.86 -9.78
N SER A 247 -6.24 -11.93 -9.04
CA SER A 247 -6.31 -12.70 -7.79
C SER A 247 -6.12 -14.20 -8.02
N LEU A 248 -6.70 -14.75 -9.09
CA LEU A 248 -6.51 -16.15 -9.46
C LEU A 248 -5.06 -16.44 -9.83
N GLN A 249 -4.43 -15.59 -10.64
CA GLN A 249 -3.03 -15.74 -11.02
C GLN A 249 -2.10 -15.62 -9.81
N GLU A 250 -2.39 -14.70 -8.89
CA GLU A 250 -1.67 -14.57 -7.62
C GLU A 250 -1.77 -15.85 -6.78
N GLN A 251 -2.97 -16.43 -6.68
CA GLN A 251 -3.18 -17.67 -5.95
C GLN A 251 -2.41 -18.84 -6.56
N LEU A 252 -2.46 -19.02 -7.88
CA LEU A 252 -1.73 -20.08 -8.59
C LEU A 252 -0.21 -19.99 -8.36
N LEU A 253 0.33 -18.76 -8.37
CA LEU A 253 1.74 -18.52 -8.10
C LEU A 253 2.11 -18.82 -6.63
N LYS A 254 1.25 -18.46 -5.68
CA LYS A 254 1.44 -18.78 -4.26
C LYS A 254 1.38 -20.29 -4.01
N ASP A 255 0.43 -20.99 -4.61
CA ASP A 255 0.33 -22.45 -4.53
C ASP A 255 1.60 -23.11 -5.07
N ARG A 256 2.14 -22.60 -6.19
CA ARG A 256 3.43 -23.07 -6.74
C ARG A 256 4.60 -22.82 -5.78
N LEU A 257 4.66 -21.66 -5.12
CA LEU A 257 5.68 -21.38 -4.11
C LEU A 257 5.63 -22.39 -2.95
N ASP A 258 4.43 -22.74 -2.50
CA ASP A 258 4.25 -23.68 -1.40
C ASP A 258 4.67 -25.11 -1.79
N VAL A 259 4.36 -25.54 -3.02
CA VAL A 259 4.88 -26.79 -3.58
C VAL A 259 6.40 -26.78 -3.61
N LEU A 260 7.01 -25.72 -4.16
CA LEU A 260 8.47 -25.59 -4.23
C LEU A 260 9.10 -25.64 -2.84
N ARG A 261 8.54 -24.94 -1.84
CA ARG A 261 9.01 -24.97 -0.45
C ARG A 261 8.93 -26.39 0.15
N GLY A 262 7.85 -27.13 -0.12
CA GLY A 262 7.68 -28.51 0.34
C GLY A 262 8.69 -29.49 -0.28
N GLU A 263 8.98 -29.34 -1.57
CA GLU A 263 10.03 -30.11 -2.25
C GLU A 263 11.42 -29.82 -1.67
N ASP A 264 11.71 -28.54 -1.49
CA ASP A 264 12.93 -28.00 -0.88
C ASP A 264 13.16 -28.55 0.53
N GLU A 265 12.11 -28.58 1.35
CA GLU A 265 12.15 -29.13 2.70
C GLU A 265 12.38 -30.65 2.67
N SER A 266 11.72 -31.35 1.76
CA SER A 266 11.86 -32.81 1.59
C SER A 266 13.29 -33.21 1.21
N ILE A 267 13.92 -32.45 0.30
CA ILE A 267 15.33 -32.63 -0.07
C ILE A 267 16.24 -32.42 1.14
N ARG A 268 16.03 -31.35 1.90
CA ARG A 268 16.83 -31.05 3.11
C ARG A 268 16.67 -32.12 4.19
N LYS A 269 15.45 -32.59 4.46
CA LYS A 269 15.18 -33.69 5.41
C LYS A 269 15.81 -35.00 4.95
N SER A 270 15.77 -35.31 3.66
CA SER A 270 16.45 -36.47 3.09
C SER A 270 17.95 -36.39 3.32
N ALA A 271 18.56 -35.23 3.06
CA ALA A 271 19.99 -35.03 3.26
C ALA A 271 20.40 -35.13 4.74
N GLN A 272 19.59 -34.59 5.66
CA GLN A 272 19.80 -34.71 7.11
C GLN A 272 19.73 -36.15 7.62
N ARG A 273 18.85 -36.99 7.06
CA ARG A 273 18.75 -38.42 7.42
C ARG A 273 19.95 -39.26 7.01
N ARG A 274 20.88 -38.72 6.21
CA ARG A 274 22.12 -39.41 5.81
C ARG A 274 23.31 -39.12 6.75
N ILE A 275 23.12 -38.22 7.71
CA ILE A 275 24.05 -37.99 8.83
C ILE A 275 23.72 -39.02 9.92
#